data_AF-A0A947FP47-F1
#
_entry.id   AF-A0A947FP47-F1
#
_cell.length_a   1.000
_cell.length_b   1.000
_cell.length_c   1.000
_cell.angle_alpha   90.00
_cell.angle_beta   90.00
_cell.angle_gamma   90.00
#
_symmetry.space_group_name_H-M   'P 1'
#
loop_
_entity.id
_entity.type
_entity.pdbx_description
1 polymer ?
#
loop_
_entity_poly.entity_id
_entity_poly.type
_entity_poly.pdbx_seq_one_letter_code
_entity_poly.pdbx_strand_id
1 'polypeptide(L)' 'GEDAARSFGATVMECQVIRQRDELIAWYARQGYVDTGDTRPFPMHDPRFGLPKRNDLEFIVMEKPL' A
#
# COMPACT_ATOMS: atom_id res chain seq x y z
N GLY A 1 5.16 -14.94 -5.23
CA GLY A 1 4.43 -13.67 -5.01
C GLY A 1 3.87 -13.16 -6.31
N GLU A 2 4.74 -12.78 -7.26
CA GLU A 2 4.34 -12.17 -8.53
C GLU A 2 3.75 -13.15 -9.57
N ASP A 3 4.08 -14.44 -9.48
CA ASP A 3 3.66 -15.46 -10.46
C ASP A 3 2.14 -15.79 -10.41
N ALA A 4 1.51 -15.66 -9.23
CA ALA A 4 0.09 -15.97 -9.07
C ALA A 4 -0.83 -14.87 -9.63
N ALA A 5 -0.46 -13.60 -9.52
CA ALA A 5 -1.30 -12.48 -9.96
C ALA A 5 -1.48 -12.47 -11.50
N ARG A 6 -0.42 -12.79 -12.23
CA ARG A 6 -0.46 -12.86 -13.70
C ARG A 6 -1.33 -14.00 -14.22
N SER A 7 -1.40 -15.10 -13.48
CA SER A 7 -2.21 -16.29 -13.83
C SER A 7 -3.73 -16.02 -13.77
N PHE A 8 -4.16 -15.04 -12.96
CA PHE A 8 -5.58 -14.62 -12.86
C PHE A 8 -5.97 -13.48 -13.82
N GLY A 9 -5.08 -13.05 -14.72
CA GLY A 9 -5.37 -11.96 -15.66
C GLY A 9 -5.34 -10.56 -15.03
N ALA A 10 -4.71 -10.42 -13.85
CA ALA A 10 -4.50 -9.10 -13.26
C ALA A 10 -3.50 -8.31 -14.12
N THR A 11 -3.91 -7.12 -14.54
CA THR A 11 -3.09 -6.17 -15.33
C THR A 11 -2.34 -5.18 -14.45
N VAL A 12 -2.74 -5.07 -13.18
CA VAL A 12 -2.19 -4.15 -12.19
C VAL A 12 -2.06 -4.83 -10.83
N MET A 13 -0.99 -4.49 -10.12
CA MET A 13 -0.75 -4.89 -8.74
C MET A 13 -1.03 -3.70 -7.82
N GLU A 14 -2.05 -3.84 -6.99
CA GLU A 14 -2.39 -2.87 -5.94
C GLU A 14 -1.57 -3.14 -4.67
N CYS A 15 -1.00 -2.10 -4.08
CA CYS A 15 -0.31 -2.12 -2.80
C CYS A 15 -0.78 -0.98 -1.90
N GLN A 16 -1.09 -1.30 -0.65
CA GLN A 16 -1.50 -0.33 0.36
C GLN A 16 -0.30 0.07 1.23
N VAL A 17 0.01 1.36 1.27
CA VAL A 17 1.18 1.91 1.96
C VAL A 17 0.75 2.95 2.99
N ILE A 18 1.33 2.95 4.19
CA ILE A 18 0.96 3.91 5.23
C ILE A 18 1.35 5.33 4.78
N ARG A 19 0.38 6.24 4.71
CA ARG A 19 0.54 7.63 4.26
C ARG A 19 1.66 8.38 4.98
N GLN A 20 1.79 8.15 6.29
CA GLN A 20 2.80 8.83 7.11
C GLN A 20 4.23 8.30 6.94
N ARG A 21 4.44 7.26 6.12
CA ARG A 21 5.77 6.74 5.80
C ARG A 21 6.20 7.20 4.41
N ASP A 22 6.48 8.50 4.27
CA ASP A 22 6.99 9.09 3.03
C ASP A 22 8.20 8.35 2.44
N GLU A 23 9.14 7.87 3.27
CA GLU A 23 10.27 7.06 2.78
C GLU A 23 9.83 5.77 2.10
N LEU A 24 8.79 5.12 2.63
CA LEU A 24 8.26 3.88 2.07
C LEU A 24 7.51 4.17 0.76
N ILE A 25 6.73 5.25 0.73
CA ILE A 25 6.04 5.72 -0.48
C ILE A 25 7.07 6.02 -1.59
N ALA A 26 8.12 6.78 -1.26
CA ALA A 26 9.20 7.09 -2.20
C ALA A 26 9.93 5.84 -2.68
N TRP A 27 10.08 4.81 -1.83
CA TRP A 27 10.64 3.53 -2.24
C TRP A 27 9.74 2.81 -3.25
N TYR A 28 8.43 2.70 -2.99
CA TYR A 28 7.47 2.11 -3.93
C TYR A 28 7.38 2.88 -5.25
N ALA A 29 7.40 4.21 -5.19
CA ALA A 29 7.44 5.06 -6.38
C ALA A 29 8.65 4.74 -7.27
N ARG A 30 9.84 4.55 -6.67
CA ARG A 30 11.05 4.12 -7.40
C ARG A 30 10.96 2.69 -7.95
N GLN A 31 10.16 1.83 -7.36
CA GLN A 31 9.91 0.45 -7.85
C GLN A 31 8.89 0.39 -9.00
N GLY A 32 8.36 1.54 -9.43
CA GLY A 32 7.40 1.66 -10.53
C GLY A 32 5.94 1.62 -10.10
N TYR A 33 5.67 1.75 -8.80
CA TYR A 33 4.30 1.97 -8.32
C TYR A 33 3.92 3.43 -8.47
N VAL A 34 2.66 3.68 -8.80
CA VAL A 34 2.08 5.01 -8.98
C VAL A 34 1.00 5.21 -7.92
N ASP A 35 1.02 6.37 -7.28
CA ASP A 35 -0.06 6.81 -6.40
C ASP A 35 -1.36 6.94 -7.19
N THR A 36 -2.41 6.32 -6.68
CA THR A 36 -3.75 6.39 -7.29
C THR A 36 -4.60 7.54 -6.77
N GLY A 37 -4.18 8.17 -5.67
CA GLY A 37 -4.98 9.11 -4.90
C GLY A 37 -6.02 8.46 -3.98
N ASP A 38 -6.27 7.15 -4.09
CA ASP A 38 -7.17 6.44 -3.18
C ASP A 38 -6.55 6.29 -1.80
N THR A 39 -7.34 6.48 -0.75
CA THR A 39 -6.95 6.19 0.63
C THR A 39 -7.91 5.21 1.29
N ARG A 40 -7.38 4.46 2.26
CA ARG A 40 -8.13 3.48 3.05
C ARG A 40 -7.84 3.69 4.54
N PRO A 41 -8.85 3.57 5.42
CA PRO A 41 -8.65 3.74 6.85
C PRO A 41 -7.76 2.63 7.40
N PHE A 42 -6.83 2.97 8.27
CA PHE A 42 -6.00 1.98 8.95
C PHE A 42 -6.82 1.25 10.03
N PRO A 43 -6.79 -0.10 10.09
CA PRO A 43 -7.49 -0.84 11.12
C PRO A 43 -6.78 -0.69 12.47
N MET A 44 -7.11 0.36 13.22
CA MET A 44 -6.51 0.69 14.52
C MET A 44 -6.70 -0.39 15.60
N HIS A 45 -7.59 -1.34 15.37
CA HIS A 45 -8.02 -2.36 16.32
C HIS A 45 -7.27 -3.69 16.13
N ASP A 46 -6.39 -3.80 15.13
CA ASP A 46 -5.69 -5.05 14.85
C ASP A 46 -4.35 -5.12 15.63
N PRO A 47 -4.23 -6.06 16.59
CA PRO A 47 -3.05 -6.14 17.47
C PRO A 47 -1.76 -6.56 16.76
N ARG A 48 -1.82 -6.99 15.47
CA ARG A 48 -0.64 -7.38 14.68
C ARG A 48 0.20 -6.18 14.25
N PHE A 49 -0.37 -4.97 14.30
CA PHE A 49 0.27 -3.76 13.80
C PHE A 49 1.05 -2.98 14.86
N GLY A 50 1.09 -3.47 16.11
CA GLY A 50 1.65 -2.76 17.25
C GLY A 50 0.76 -1.59 17.68
N LEU A 51 0.97 -1.04 18.88
CA LEU A 51 0.21 0.12 19.36
C LEU A 51 0.57 1.35 18.52
N PRO A 52 -0.34 1.88 17.69
CA PRO A 52 -0.04 3.05 16.90
C PRO A 52 0.12 4.25 17.84
N LYS A 53 1.30 4.89 17.83
CA LYS A 53 1.55 6.12 18.60
C LYS A 53 0.79 7.34 18.04
N ARG A 54 0.09 7.20 16.92
CA ARG A 54 -0.71 8.23 16.25
C ARG A 54 -2.07 7.68 15.87
N ASN A 55 -3.09 8.50 16.07
CA ASN A 55 -4.50 8.15 15.88
C ASN A 55 -5.02 8.33 14.45
N ASP A 56 -4.17 8.80 13.53
CA ASP A 56 -4.55 9.26 12.19
C ASP A 56 -3.79 8.49 11.10
N LEU A 57 -3.64 7.17 11.28
CA LEU A 57 -3.02 6.32 10.27
C LEU A 57 -4.01 6.09 9.12
N GLU A 58 -3.54 6.34 7.90
CA GLU A 58 -4.26 6.07 6.67
C GLU A 58 -3.34 5.27 5.75
N PHE A 59 -3.92 4.38 4.96
CA PHE A 59 -3.23 3.81 3.80
C PHE A 59 -3.50 4.65 2.57
N ILE A 60 -2.48 4.85 1.75
CA ILE A 60 -2.64 5.24 0.35
C ILE A 60 -2.60 3.98 -0.51
N VAL A 61 -3.31 4.01 -1.63
CA VAL A 61 -3.30 2.95 -2.63
C VAL A 61 -2.31 3.31 -3.72
N MET A 62 -1.36 2.41 -3.97
CA MET A 62 -0.41 2.52 -5.06
C MET A 62 -0.57 1.34 -6.02
N GLU A 63 -0.48 1.59 -7.31
CA GLU A 63 -0.65 0.59 -8.36
C GLU A 63 0.63 0.44 -9.18
N LYS A 64 0.96 -0.79 -9.58
CA LYS A 64 2.02 -1.05 -10.55
C LYS A 64 1.49 -1.92 -11.70
N PRO A 65 1.67 -1.53 -12.97
CA PRO A 65 1.33 -2.40 -14.10
C PRO A 65 2.21 -3.67 -14.09
N LEU A 66 1.59 -4.84 -14.31
CA LEU A 66 2.21 -6.18 -14.26
C LEU A 66 2.84 -6.65 -15.57
#